data_AF-A0AAP5ID99-F1
#
_entry.id   AF-A0AAP5ID99-F1
#
_cell.length_a   1.000
_cell.length_b   1.000
_cell.length_c   1.000
_cell.angle_alpha   90.00
_cell.angle_beta   90.00
_cell.angle_gamma   90.00
#
_symmetry.space_group_name_H-M   'P 1'
#
loop_
_entity.id
_entity.type
_entity.pdbx_description
1 polymer ?
#
loop_
_entity_poly.entity_id
_entity_poly.type
_entity_poly.pdbx_seq_one_letter_code
_entity_poly.pdbx_strand_id
1 'polypeptide(L)'
;MNAGLEQLIIKVEQYTPHSEKWQLTLTRLVDEMLRTRKVARPLIGQPLFGIYKEIYEQVRQILLHDISEEVDKYKSTGIPLRVWVKAVLNQSFRKILDDQQLKNLAIEAQKHPPHSELRQYSLRELIEAIYRSGRLCHPHRQLCSPQLYELIYEEAVSTTLIYVCQKIDNYDPERGDKKFMNWVNFRLDKVFLDIYFKLRDPKLVELPSLSDLDKLVQPEQGFSLVENICEKIEEDPENLFKNAHIRDRPDANFQTIALARCAGKSWEEISLDFNISISTLSVFFQRCCKKFRSQLSQ
;
A
#
# COMPACT_ATOMS: atom_id res chain seq x y z
N MET A 1 2.28 22.40 5.67
CA MET A 1 0.83 22.16 5.52
C MET A 1 0.02 22.57 6.76
N ASN A 2 0.48 22.33 8.00
CA ASN A 2 -0.28 22.68 9.23
C ASN A 2 -0.44 24.19 9.52
N ALA A 3 0.59 25.00 9.29
CA ALA A 3 0.55 26.43 9.66
C ALA A 3 -0.60 27.22 8.98
N GLY A 4 -1.03 26.81 7.79
CA GLY A 4 -2.15 27.44 7.10
C GLY A 4 -3.52 27.13 7.72
N LEU A 5 -3.73 25.88 8.17
CA LEU A 5 -4.98 25.47 8.84
C LEU A 5 -5.12 26.14 10.20
N GLU A 6 -4.03 26.24 10.97
CA GLU A 6 -4.01 26.91 12.27
C GLU A 6 -4.39 28.39 12.15
N GLN A 7 -3.83 29.09 11.16
CA GLN A 7 -4.18 30.48 10.88
C GLN A 7 -5.64 30.66 10.45
N LEU A 8 -6.20 29.73 9.69
CA LEU A 8 -7.60 29.80 9.25
C LEU A 8 -8.54 29.62 10.44
N ILE A 9 -8.23 28.71 11.37
CA ILE A 9 -9.05 28.51 12.58
C ILE A 9 -9.04 29.75 13.47
N ILE A 10 -7.87 30.34 13.72
CA ILE A 10 -7.77 31.58 14.49
C ILE A 10 -8.60 32.71 13.83
N LYS A 11 -8.61 32.80 12.50
CA LYS A 11 -9.40 33.80 11.77
C LYS A 11 -10.91 33.54 11.84
N VAL A 12 -11.35 32.28 11.78
CA VAL A 12 -12.78 31.94 11.95
C VAL A 12 -13.30 32.46 13.29
N GLU A 13 -12.50 32.39 14.35
CA GLU A 13 -12.90 32.84 15.69
C GLU A 13 -12.91 34.36 15.86
N GLN A 14 -12.03 35.08 15.15
CA GLN A 14 -11.97 36.54 15.22
C GLN A 14 -13.16 37.22 14.56
N TYR A 15 -13.88 36.51 13.68
CA TYR A 15 -15.04 37.04 12.99
C TYR A 15 -16.33 36.68 13.71
N THR A 16 -17.29 37.60 13.68
CA THR A 16 -18.64 37.34 14.19
C THR A 16 -19.25 36.14 13.45
N PRO A 17 -19.81 35.14 14.18
CA PRO A 17 -20.49 34.00 13.57
C PRO A 17 -21.51 34.47 12.54
N HIS A 18 -21.59 33.76 11.41
CA HIS A 18 -22.51 34.06 10.29
C HIS A 18 -22.23 35.37 9.52
N SER A 19 -21.18 36.12 9.85
CA SER A 19 -20.74 37.24 9.00
C SER A 19 -20.17 36.72 7.67
N GLU A 20 -20.20 37.56 6.62
CA GLU A 20 -19.65 37.21 5.30
C GLU A 20 -18.17 36.78 5.40
N LYS A 21 -17.38 37.49 6.21
CA LYS A 21 -15.96 37.15 6.45
C LYS A 21 -15.79 35.81 7.17
N TRP A 22 -16.68 35.51 8.12
CA TRP A 22 -16.70 34.23 8.82
C TRP A 22 -17.02 33.08 7.85
N GLN A 23 -18.07 33.23 7.04
CA GLN A 23 -18.48 32.22 6.06
C GLN A 23 -17.39 31.96 5.01
N LEU A 24 -16.75 33.01 4.49
CA LEU A 24 -15.65 32.88 3.53
C LEU A 24 -14.44 32.16 4.13
N THR A 25 -14.12 32.44 5.40
CA THR A 25 -12.98 31.82 6.09
C THR A 25 -13.26 30.36 6.44
N LEU A 26 -14.48 30.05 6.91
CA LEU A 26 -14.93 28.68 7.14
C LEU A 26 -14.89 27.85 5.85
N THR A 27 -15.34 28.45 4.74
CA THR A 27 -15.28 27.82 3.42
C THR A 27 -13.85 27.47 3.01
N ARG A 28 -12.92 28.41 3.19
CA ARG A 28 -11.50 28.17 2.93
C ARG A 28 -10.92 27.09 3.83
N LEU A 29 -11.29 27.06 5.12
CA LEU A 29 -10.86 26.03 6.07
C LEU A 29 -11.30 24.63 5.61
N VAL A 30 -12.59 24.47 5.26
CA VAL A 30 -13.12 23.20 4.75
C VAL A 30 -12.42 22.78 3.46
N ASP A 31 -12.21 23.71 2.53
CA ASP A 31 -11.54 23.41 1.26
C ASP A 31 -10.08 22.95 1.47
N GLU A 32 -9.35 23.56 2.42
CA GLU A 32 -8.01 23.11 2.81
C GLU A 32 -8.03 21.72 3.47
N MET A 33 -8.99 21.45 4.35
CA MET A 33 -9.15 20.12 4.97
C MET A 33 -9.40 19.04 3.90
N LEU A 34 -10.27 19.34 2.94
CA LEU A 34 -10.62 18.43 1.84
C LEU A 34 -9.46 18.17 0.88
N ARG A 35 -8.36 18.95 0.89
CA ARG A 35 -7.16 18.61 0.09
C ARG A 35 -6.49 17.31 0.53
N THR A 36 -6.67 16.92 1.78
CA THR A 36 -6.06 15.71 2.35
C THR A 36 -6.91 14.45 2.18
N ARG A 37 -8.10 14.58 1.57
CA ARG A 37 -9.05 13.49 1.41
C ARG A 37 -8.48 12.31 0.63
N LYS A 38 -8.99 11.12 0.94
CA LYS A 38 -8.59 9.87 0.29
C LYS A 38 -9.62 9.32 -0.68
N VAL A 39 -10.86 9.81 -0.58
CA VAL A 39 -12.01 9.50 -1.44
C VAL A 39 -12.43 10.78 -2.20
N ALA A 40 -13.00 10.60 -3.39
CA ALA A 40 -13.30 11.61 -4.40
C ALA A 40 -12.06 12.44 -4.77
N ARG A 41 -10.91 11.79 -5.04
CA ARG A 41 -9.73 12.48 -5.57
C ARG A 41 -9.86 12.69 -7.07
N PRO A 42 -9.50 13.85 -7.62
CA PRO A 42 -9.56 14.05 -9.07
C PRO A 42 -8.58 13.12 -9.78
N LEU A 43 -8.98 12.60 -10.93
CA LEU A 43 -8.04 11.98 -11.86
C LEU A 43 -7.09 13.05 -12.41
N ILE A 44 -5.85 12.68 -12.71
CA ILE A 44 -4.82 13.65 -13.14
C ILE A 44 -5.33 14.41 -14.37
N GLY A 45 -5.36 15.74 -14.27
CA GLY A 45 -5.80 16.63 -15.34
C GLY A 45 -7.32 16.69 -15.57
N GLN A 46 -8.14 16.07 -14.72
CA GLN A 46 -9.59 16.06 -14.86
C GLN A 46 -10.31 16.54 -13.59
N PRO A 47 -11.40 17.32 -13.72
CA PRO A 47 -12.26 17.65 -12.59
C PRO A 47 -12.99 16.39 -12.08
N LEU A 48 -13.56 16.48 -10.87
CA LEU A 48 -14.45 15.44 -10.37
C LEU A 48 -15.71 15.33 -11.25
N PHE A 49 -16.19 14.11 -11.43
CA PHE A 49 -17.34 13.78 -12.25
C PHE A 49 -18.24 12.75 -11.56
N GLY A 50 -19.49 12.67 -12.01
CA GLY A 50 -20.47 11.67 -11.57
C GLY A 50 -20.57 11.55 -10.04
N ILE A 51 -20.62 10.29 -9.59
CA ILE A 51 -20.75 9.94 -8.17
C ILE A 51 -19.63 10.51 -7.28
N TYR A 52 -18.41 10.67 -7.82
CA TYR A 52 -17.28 11.21 -7.07
C TYR A 52 -17.47 12.70 -6.75
N LYS A 53 -18.04 13.46 -7.70
CA LYS A 53 -18.39 14.86 -7.49
C LYS A 53 -19.52 14.99 -6.47
N GLU A 54 -20.54 14.15 -6.57
CA GLU A 54 -21.66 14.13 -5.63
C GLU A 54 -21.19 13.85 -4.19
N ILE A 55 -20.35 12.83 -4.00
CA ILE A 55 -19.77 12.51 -2.69
C ILE A 55 -18.95 13.70 -2.17
N TYR A 56 -18.12 14.31 -3.01
CA TYR A 56 -17.32 15.47 -2.60
C TYR A 56 -18.19 16.64 -2.14
N GLU A 57 -19.23 16.98 -2.91
CA GLU A 57 -20.13 18.08 -2.59
C GLU A 57 -20.91 17.81 -1.30
N GLN A 58 -21.43 16.60 -1.12
CA GLN A 58 -22.15 16.23 0.10
C GLN A 58 -21.23 16.26 1.34
N VAL A 59 -20.02 15.71 1.25
CA VAL A 59 -19.04 15.77 2.35
C VAL A 59 -18.67 17.21 2.65
N ARG A 60 -18.49 18.06 1.63
CA ARG A 60 -18.20 19.48 1.82
C ARG A 60 -19.32 20.21 2.55
N GLN A 61 -20.58 19.94 2.23
CA GLN A 61 -21.73 20.54 2.92
C GLN A 61 -21.83 20.08 4.37
N ILE A 62 -21.67 18.78 4.64
CA ILE A 62 -21.64 18.27 6.01
C ILE A 62 -20.49 18.87 6.80
N LEU A 63 -19.30 19.00 6.21
CA LEU A 63 -18.17 19.62 6.90
C LEU A 63 -18.40 21.09 7.24
N LEU A 64 -19.01 21.85 6.32
CA LEU A 64 -19.36 23.25 6.60
C LEU A 64 -20.30 23.35 7.80
N HIS A 65 -21.32 22.48 7.84
CA HIS A 65 -22.26 22.41 8.95
C HIS A 65 -21.60 21.91 10.25
N ASP A 66 -20.95 20.76 10.25
CA ASP A 66 -20.30 20.17 11.43
C ASP A 66 -19.26 21.13 12.04
N ILE A 67 -18.41 21.75 11.21
CA ILE A 67 -17.39 22.68 11.71
C ILE A 67 -18.03 23.98 12.22
N SER A 68 -19.11 24.47 11.59
CA SER A 68 -19.81 25.65 12.11
C SER A 68 -20.31 25.48 13.54
N GLU A 69 -20.67 24.26 13.94
CA GLU A 69 -21.20 23.94 15.28
C GLU A 69 -20.11 23.50 16.28
N GLU A 70 -19.00 22.95 15.79
CA GLU A 70 -17.96 22.34 16.63
C GLU A 70 -16.67 23.14 16.75
N VAL A 71 -16.44 24.17 15.93
CA VAL A 71 -15.18 24.92 15.93
C VAL A 71 -14.86 25.52 17.31
N ASP A 72 -15.87 26.00 18.04
CA ASP A 72 -15.71 26.56 19.38
C ASP A 72 -15.41 25.49 20.43
N LYS A 73 -15.93 24.26 20.23
CA LYS A 73 -15.73 23.12 21.14
C LYS A 73 -14.36 22.49 20.98
N TYR A 74 -13.74 22.58 19.80
CA TYR A 74 -12.42 21.98 19.55
C TYR A 74 -11.36 22.48 20.54
N LYS A 75 -11.34 23.77 20.89
CA LYS A 75 -10.29 24.33 21.75
C LYS A 75 -10.30 23.81 23.19
N SER A 76 -11.45 23.40 23.72
CA SER A 76 -11.54 22.83 25.07
C SER A 76 -11.06 21.38 25.14
N THR A 77 -10.82 20.72 23.99
CA THR A 77 -10.42 19.30 23.95
C THR A 77 -8.93 19.05 24.18
N GLY A 78 -8.06 20.05 23.96
CA GLY A 78 -6.60 19.88 24.04
C GLY A 78 -6.00 18.92 22.99
N ILE A 79 -6.80 18.49 21.99
CA ILE A 79 -6.38 17.56 20.95
C ILE A 79 -5.52 18.31 19.91
N PRO A 80 -4.41 17.73 19.41
CA PRO A 80 -3.64 18.34 18.33
C PRO A 80 -4.49 18.56 17.07
N LEU A 81 -4.36 19.73 16.43
CA LEU A 81 -5.22 20.13 15.31
C LEU A 81 -5.35 19.08 14.21
N ARG A 82 -4.23 18.46 13.83
CA ARG A 82 -4.19 17.43 12.79
C ARG A 82 -5.05 16.22 13.14
N VAL A 83 -5.07 15.83 14.41
CA VAL A 83 -5.86 14.68 14.90
C VAL A 83 -7.35 15.04 14.83
N TRP A 84 -7.72 16.24 15.27
CA TRP A 84 -9.09 16.73 15.16
C TRP A 84 -9.56 16.83 13.70
N VAL A 85 -8.78 17.48 12.83
CA VAL A 85 -9.10 17.58 11.38
C VAL A 85 -9.31 16.19 10.76
N LYS A 86 -8.42 15.24 11.06
CA LYS A 86 -8.54 13.87 10.56
C LYS A 86 -9.80 13.18 11.11
N ALA A 87 -10.13 13.39 12.38
CA ALA A 87 -11.31 12.81 13.01
C ALA A 87 -12.60 13.34 12.39
N VAL A 88 -12.73 14.67 12.29
CA VAL A 88 -13.89 15.35 11.68
C VAL A 88 -14.07 14.90 10.22
N LEU A 89 -12.99 14.93 9.42
CA LEU A 89 -13.03 14.44 8.04
C LEU A 89 -13.52 12.99 7.95
N ASN A 90 -12.96 12.10 8.76
CA ASN A 90 -13.37 10.69 8.76
C ASN A 90 -14.84 10.52 9.17
N GLN A 91 -15.32 11.30 10.15
CA GLN A 91 -16.71 11.27 10.59
C GLN A 91 -17.65 11.76 9.48
N SER A 92 -17.33 12.85 8.78
CA SER A 92 -18.14 13.34 7.67
C SER A 92 -18.17 12.34 6.50
N PHE A 93 -17.04 11.71 6.17
CA PHE A 93 -17.03 10.62 5.18
C PHE A 93 -17.86 9.42 5.62
N ARG A 94 -17.85 9.03 6.90
CA ARG A 94 -18.68 7.93 7.42
C ARG A 94 -20.19 8.22 7.30
N LYS A 95 -20.59 9.48 7.50
CA LYS A 95 -21.99 9.91 7.34
C LYS A 95 -22.45 9.78 5.88
N ILE A 96 -21.59 10.15 4.92
CA ILE A 96 -21.92 10.12 3.48
C ILE A 96 -21.77 8.73 2.86
N LEU A 97 -20.75 7.95 3.24
CA LEU A 97 -20.48 6.64 2.65
C LEU A 97 -21.40 5.56 3.23
N ASP A 98 -22.69 5.68 2.91
CA ASP A 98 -23.73 4.74 3.26
C ASP A 98 -23.83 3.55 2.29
N ASP A 99 -24.78 2.65 2.55
CA ASP A 99 -24.98 1.45 1.71
C ASP A 99 -25.31 1.83 0.25
N GLN A 100 -25.98 2.96 0.03
CA GLN A 100 -26.39 3.42 -1.31
C GLN A 100 -25.20 4.02 -2.07
N GLN A 101 -24.39 4.88 -1.42
CA GLN A 101 -23.20 5.45 -2.03
C GLN A 101 -22.17 4.38 -2.38
N LEU A 102 -21.97 3.39 -1.50
CA LEU A 102 -21.08 2.26 -1.78
C LEU A 102 -21.60 1.40 -2.94
N LYS A 103 -22.92 1.16 -3.04
CA LYS A 103 -23.55 0.50 -4.20
C LYS A 103 -23.33 1.30 -5.48
N ASN A 104 -23.53 2.61 -5.45
CA ASN A 104 -23.34 3.47 -6.63
C ASN A 104 -21.89 3.49 -7.12
N LEU A 105 -20.91 3.55 -6.19
CA LEU A 105 -19.48 3.42 -6.51
C LEU A 105 -19.14 2.08 -7.14
N ALA A 106 -19.73 0.98 -6.64
CA ALA A 106 -19.54 -0.35 -7.21
C ALA A 106 -20.10 -0.44 -8.64
N ILE A 107 -21.31 0.08 -8.87
CA ILE A 107 -21.94 0.13 -10.20
C ILE A 107 -21.11 1.00 -11.15
N GLU A 108 -20.59 2.14 -10.68
CA GLU A 108 -19.73 3.00 -11.51
C GLU A 108 -18.45 2.26 -11.94
N ALA A 109 -17.83 1.50 -11.02
CA ALA A 109 -16.68 0.67 -11.38
C ALA A 109 -17.02 -0.40 -12.44
N GLN A 110 -18.21 -1.02 -12.39
CA GLN A 110 -18.65 -2.01 -13.38
C GLN A 110 -18.81 -1.43 -14.79
N LYS A 111 -19.17 -0.14 -14.92
CA LYS A 111 -19.40 0.50 -16.23
C LYS A 111 -18.15 0.61 -17.10
N HIS A 112 -16.97 0.64 -16.48
CA HIS A 112 -15.72 0.83 -17.20
C HIS A 112 -15.14 -0.50 -17.68
N PRO A 113 -14.54 -0.56 -18.89
CA PRO A 113 -13.89 -1.77 -19.38
C PRO A 113 -12.75 -2.26 -18.47
N PRO A 114 -12.50 -3.57 -18.38
CA PRO A 114 -11.34 -4.12 -17.69
C PRO A 114 -10.04 -3.44 -18.15
N HIS A 115 -9.12 -3.23 -17.21
CA HIS A 115 -7.80 -2.60 -17.42
C HIS A 115 -7.77 -1.12 -17.82
N SER A 116 -8.92 -0.46 -18.05
CA SER A 116 -8.94 0.98 -18.33
C SER A 116 -8.48 1.82 -17.12
N GLU A 117 -7.91 3.00 -17.37
CA GLU A 117 -7.51 3.93 -16.31
C GLU A 117 -8.69 4.33 -15.42
N LEU A 118 -9.86 4.56 -16.03
CA LEU A 118 -11.09 4.86 -15.31
C LEU A 118 -11.52 3.69 -14.42
N ARG A 119 -11.42 2.44 -14.89
CA ARG A 119 -11.69 1.26 -14.05
C ARG A 119 -10.76 1.20 -12.84
N GLN A 120 -9.46 1.43 -13.04
CA GLN A 120 -8.48 1.43 -11.94
C GLN A 120 -8.76 2.55 -10.93
N TYR A 121 -9.10 3.74 -11.44
CA TYR A 121 -9.52 4.88 -10.63
C TYR A 121 -10.77 4.55 -9.81
N SER A 122 -11.84 4.08 -10.46
CA SER A 122 -13.10 3.74 -9.81
C SER A 122 -12.96 2.66 -8.76
N LEU A 123 -12.17 1.62 -9.03
CA LEU A 123 -11.86 0.58 -8.05
C LEU A 123 -11.08 1.13 -6.86
N ARG A 124 -10.06 1.96 -7.08
CA ARG A 124 -9.30 2.60 -5.99
C ARG A 124 -10.22 3.44 -5.09
N GLU A 125 -11.08 4.24 -5.69
CA GLU A 125 -12.04 5.08 -4.97
C GLU A 125 -13.06 4.24 -4.18
N LEU A 126 -13.54 3.13 -4.78
CA LEU A 126 -14.40 2.17 -4.09
C LEU A 126 -13.71 1.53 -2.88
N ILE A 127 -12.45 1.10 -3.01
CA ILE A 127 -11.70 0.50 -1.89
C ILE A 127 -11.48 1.51 -0.76
N GLU A 128 -11.06 2.74 -1.07
CA GLU A 128 -10.93 3.79 -0.05
C GLU A 128 -12.27 4.10 0.61
N ALA A 129 -13.37 4.11 -0.16
CA ALA A 129 -14.70 4.31 0.38
C ALA A 129 -15.12 3.18 1.33
N ILE A 130 -14.86 1.91 0.99
CA ILE A 130 -15.13 0.77 1.88
C ILE A 130 -14.40 0.96 3.21
N TYR A 131 -13.10 1.28 3.19
CA TYR A 131 -12.34 1.51 4.42
C TYR A 131 -12.86 2.68 5.26
N ARG A 132 -13.15 3.82 4.62
CA ARG A 132 -13.60 5.03 5.32
C ARG A 132 -15.01 4.91 5.83
N SER A 133 -15.86 4.11 5.20
CA SER A 133 -17.24 3.87 5.64
C SER A 133 -17.31 3.25 7.04
N GLY A 134 -16.29 2.49 7.45
CA GLY A 134 -16.29 1.76 8.72
C GLY A 134 -17.31 0.61 8.77
N ARG A 135 -17.83 0.16 7.61
CA ARG A 135 -18.87 -0.87 7.50
C ARG A 135 -18.35 -2.30 7.35
N LEU A 136 -17.03 -2.51 7.38
CA LEU A 136 -16.45 -3.86 7.38
C LEU A 136 -16.85 -4.60 8.66
N CYS A 137 -17.37 -5.81 8.51
CA CYS A 137 -17.67 -6.65 9.67
C CYS A 137 -16.39 -7.12 10.35
N HIS A 138 -16.50 -7.56 11.59
CA HIS A 138 -15.39 -8.12 12.36
C HIS A 138 -15.80 -9.52 12.83
N PRO A 139 -15.76 -10.51 11.93
CA PRO A 139 -16.31 -11.83 12.17
C PRO A 139 -15.49 -12.58 13.22
N HIS A 140 -16.11 -13.50 13.96
CA HIS A 140 -15.37 -14.54 14.71
C HIS A 140 -14.30 -14.09 15.73
N ARG A 141 -14.46 -12.91 16.36
CA ARG A 141 -13.52 -12.37 17.37
C ARG A 141 -13.15 -13.32 18.51
N GLN A 142 -14.00 -14.30 18.81
CA GLN A 142 -13.82 -15.25 19.91
C GLN A 142 -13.08 -16.54 19.49
N LEU A 143 -12.79 -16.76 18.20
CA LEU A 143 -12.17 -18.01 17.73
C LEU A 143 -10.67 -18.11 18.04
N CYS A 144 -9.99 -16.98 18.23
CA CYS A 144 -8.54 -16.94 18.42
C CYS A 144 -8.13 -15.84 19.40
N SER A 145 -6.85 -15.85 19.80
CA SER A 145 -6.28 -14.80 20.64
C SER A 145 -6.33 -13.44 19.92
N PRO A 146 -6.38 -12.31 20.65
CA PRO A 146 -6.45 -10.98 20.03
C PRO A 146 -5.32 -10.69 19.04
N GLN A 147 -4.10 -11.15 19.32
CA GLN A 147 -2.96 -10.94 18.44
C GLN A 147 -3.09 -11.73 17.13
N LEU A 148 -3.50 -12.99 17.23
CA LEU A 148 -3.72 -13.83 16.05
C LEU A 148 -4.92 -13.35 15.24
N TYR A 149 -5.96 -12.87 15.93
CA TYR A 149 -7.14 -12.29 15.31
C TYR A 149 -6.78 -11.11 14.41
N GLU A 150 -5.97 -10.15 14.90
CA GLU A 150 -5.60 -8.97 14.12
C GLU A 150 -4.87 -9.36 12.83
N LEU A 151 -3.90 -10.29 12.92
CA LEU A 151 -3.16 -10.79 11.76
C LEU A 151 -4.09 -11.46 10.73
N ILE A 152 -4.97 -12.34 11.19
CA ILE A 152 -5.94 -13.02 10.31
C ILE A 152 -6.89 -12.00 9.69
N TYR A 153 -7.36 -11.03 10.48
CA TYR A 153 -8.32 -10.03 10.05
C TYR A 153 -7.73 -9.10 8.99
N GLU A 154 -6.52 -8.59 9.18
CA GLU A 154 -5.81 -7.76 8.21
C GLU A 154 -5.61 -8.47 6.86
N GLU A 155 -5.18 -9.74 6.91
CA GLU A 155 -5.03 -10.58 5.72
C GLU A 155 -6.38 -10.86 5.04
N ALA A 156 -7.41 -11.15 5.84
CA ALA A 156 -8.75 -11.42 5.33
C ALA A 156 -9.37 -10.19 4.65
N VAL A 157 -9.20 -9.00 5.24
CA VAL A 157 -9.62 -7.74 4.64
C VAL A 157 -8.89 -7.51 3.33
N SER A 158 -7.56 -7.62 3.32
CA SER A 158 -6.74 -7.42 2.11
C SER A 158 -7.14 -8.37 0.98
N THR A 159 -7.26 -9.66 1.28
CA THR A 159 -7.73 -10.69 0.34
C THR A 159 -9.15 -10.43 -0.16
N THR A 160 -10.04 -9.97 0.71
CA THR A 160 -11.42 -9.63 0.34
C THR A 160 -11.47 -8.44 -0.62
N LEU A 161 -10.67 -7.41 -0.40
CA LEU A 161 -10.64 -6.23 -1.27
C LEU A 161 -10.03 -6.55 -2.64
N ILE A 162 -9.01 -7.43 -2.69
CA ILE A 162 -8.52 -7.99 -3.95
C ILE A 162 -9.64 -8.71 -4.69
N TYR A 163 -10.41 -9.56 -3.99
CA TYR A 163 -11.56 -10.23 -4.57
C TYR A 163 -12.60 -9.24 -5.12
N VAL A 164 -12.92 -8.18 -4.37
CA VAL A 164 -13.84 -7.12 -4.82
C VAL A 164 -13.33 -6.52 -6.14
N CYS A 165 -12.06 -6.14 -6.23
CA CYS A 165 -11.47 -5.61 -7.47
C CYS A 165 -11.55 -6.58 -8.65
N GLN A 166 -11.25 -7.87 -8.41
CA GLN A 166 -11.21 -8.90 -9.45
C GLN A 166 -12.59 -9.39 -9.89
N LYS A 167 -13.58 -9.32 -9.00
CA LYS A 167 -14.92 -9.89 -9.19
C LYS A 167 -16.03 -8.87 -9.12
N ILE A 168 -15.71 -7.59 -9.29
CA ILE A 168 -16.70 -6.51 -9.26
C ILE A 168 -17.79 -6.73 -10.32
N ASP A 169 -17.49 -7.28 -11.50
CA ASP A 169 -18.49 -7.57 -12.54
C ASP A 169 -19.47 -8.68 -12.15
N ASN A 170 -19.12 -9.51 -11.16
CA ASN A 170 -19.99 -10.56 -10.65
C ASN A 170 -20.92 -10.05 -9.53
N TYR A 171 -20.74 -8.81 -9.07
CA TYR A 171 -21.66 -8.18 -8.13
C TYR A 171 -22.98 -7.89 -8.84
N ASP A 172 -24.06 -8.46 -8.32
CA ASP A 172 -25.42 -8.18 -8.77
C ASP A 172 -26.08 -7.18 -7.80
N PRO A 173 -26.36 -5.93 -8.23
CA PRO A 173 -26.94 -4.92 -7.38
C PRO A 173 -28.37 -5.22 -6.91
N GLU A 174 -29.07 -6.15 -7.57
CA GLU A 174 -30.46 -6.52 -7.25
C GLU A 174 -30.56 -7.80 -6.40
N ARG A 175 -29.42 -8.44 -6.10
CA ARG A 175 -29.37 -9.66 -5.31
C ARG A 175 -29.50 -9.40 -3.80
N GLY A 176 -30.30 -10.21 -3.12
CA GLY A 176 -30.48 -10.18 -1.66
C GLY A 176 -31.07 -8.86 -1.18
N ASP A 177 -30.59 -8.34 -0.03
CA ASP A 177 -31.02 -7.05 0.53
C ASP A 177 -30.55 -5.82 -0.29
N LYS A 178 -29.97 -6.04 -1.48
CA LYS A 178 -29.49 -4.99 -2.40
C LYS A 178 -28.41 -4.08 -1.82
N LYS A 179 -27.73 -4.53 -0.76
CA LYS A 179 -26.62 -3.80 -0.10
C LYS A 179 -25.29 -4.33 -0.55
N PHE A 180 -24.45 -3.45 -1.09
CA PHE A 180 -23.10 -3.80 -1.53
C PHE A 180 -22.24 -4.37 -0.38
N MET A 181 -22.31 -3.78 0.81
CA MET A 181 -21.52 -4.25 1.96
C MET A 181 -21.91 -5.64 2.46
N ASN A 182 -23.12 -6.14 2.20
CA ASN A 182 -23.47 -7.52 2.54
C ASN A 182 -22.66 -8.52 1.70
N TRP A 183 -22.46 -8.21 0.41
CA TRP A 183 -21.64 -9.04 -0.48
C TRP A 183 -20.17 -9.02 -0.06
N VAL A 184 -19.64 -7.85 0.29
CA VAL A 184 -18.25 -7.70 0.80
C VAL A 184 -18.07 -8.42 2.13
N ASN A 185 -18.95 -8.21 3.10
CA ASN A 185 -18.86 -8.80 4.43
C ASN A 185 -19.11 -10.30 4.43
N PHE A 186 -19.98 -10.81 3.55
CA PHE A 186 -20.13 -12.24 3.35
C PHE A 186 -18.83 -12.87 2.86
N ARG A 187 -18.13 -12.22 1.91
CA ARG A 187 -16.83 -12.71 1.45
C ARG A 187 -15.78 -12.63 2.57
N LEU A 188 -15.75 -11.53 3.32
CA LEU A 188 -14.82 -11.35 4.44
C LEU A 188 -14.95 -12.45 5.49
N ASP A 189 -16.18 -12.80 5.87
CA ASP A 189 -16.47 -13.91 6.79
C ASP A 189 -15.88 -15.24 6.31
N LYS A 190 -16.09 -15.58 5.02
CA LYS A 190 -15.56 -16.82 4.43
C LYS A 190 -14.03 -16.82 4.35
N VAL A 191 -13.44 -15.72 3.89
CA VAL A 191 -11.97 -15.61 3.79
C VAL A 191 -11.32 -15.69 5.17
N PHE A 192 -11.92 -15.08 6.19
CA PHE A 192 -11.43 -15.17 7.56
C PHE A 192 -11.38 -16.62 8.04
N LEU A 193 -12.47 -17.37 7.86
CA LEU A 193 -12.52 -18.79 8.22
C LEU A 193 -11.52 -19.61 7.41
N ASP A 194 -11.39 -19.37 6.11
CA ASP A 194 -10.42 -20.08 5.25
C ASP A 194 -8.99 -19.90 5.76
N ILE A 195 -8.59 -18.66 6.11
CA ILE A 195 -7.26 -18.38 6.67
C ILE A 195 -7.10 -19.04 8.03
N TYR A 196 -8.08 -18.90 8.91
CA TYR A 196 -8.05 -19.48 10.25
C TYR A 196 -7.90 -21.02 10.19
N PHE A 197 -8.64 -21.70 9.32
CA PHE A 197 -8.54 -23.15 9.16
C PHE A 197 -7.23 -23.56 8.50
N LYS A 198 -6.71 -22.80 7.54
CA LYS A 198 -5.37 -23.04 6.97
C LYS A 198 -4.29 -22.96 8.04
N LEU A 199 -4.32 -21.96 8.91
CA LEU A 199 -3.34 -21.82 9.99
C LEU A 199 -3.43 -22.94 11.03
N ARG A 200 -4.57 -23.64 11.10
CA ARG A 200 -4.79 -24.80 11.97
C ARG A 200 -4.60 -26.14 11.26
N ASP A 201 -4.29 -26.14 9.96
CA ASP A 201 -3.99 -27.38 9.25
C ASP A 201 -2.78 -28.03 9.92
N PRO A 202 -2.89 -29.28 10.43
CA PRO A 202 -1.79 -29.98 11.06
C PRO A 202 -0.52 -30.00 10.21
N LYS A 203 -0.65 -29.98 8.87
CA LYS A 203 0.47 -29.94 7.93
C LYS A 203 1.21 -28.59 7.90
N LEU A 204 0.58 -27.52 8.38
CA LEU A 204 1.19 -26.19 8.57
C LEU A 204 1.63 -25.97 10.04
N VAL A 205 1.07 -26.72 10.99
CA VAL A 205 1.51 -26.77 12.40
C VAL A 205 2.81 -27.55 12.56
N GLU A 206 3.23 -28.32 11.55
CA GLU A 206 4.61 -28.84 11.41
C GLU A 206 5.64 -27.76 11.03
N LEU A 207 5.28 -26.48 11.06
CA LEU A 207 6.28 -25.42 11.08
C LEU A 207 7.00 -25.44 12.45
N PRO A 208 8.34 -25.48 12.48
CA PRO A 208 9.09 -25.53 13.72
C PRO A 208 8.70 -24.35 14.63
N SER A 209 8.48 -24.62 15.92
CA SER A 209 8.23 -23.55 16.89
C SER A 209 9.43 -22.60 16.96
N LEU A 210 9.28 -21.39 17.49
CA LEU A 210 10.43 -20.49 17.71
C LEU A 210 11.56 -21.16 18.52
N SER A 211 11.19 -22.03 19.45
CA SER A 211 12.10 -22.86 20.24
C SER A 211 12.77 -23.98 19.43
N ASP A 212 12.14 -24.40 18.33
CA ASP A 212 12.70 -25.35 17.37
C ASP A 212 13.54 -24.65 16.30
N LEU A 213 13.27 -23.37 15.99
CA LEU A 213 14.11 -22.52 15.13
C LEU A 213 15.50 -22.27 15.77
N ASP A 214 15.57 -22.13 17.10
CA ASP A 214 16.84 -22.06 17.84
C ASP A 214 17.58 -23.41 17.90
N LYS A 215 16.88 -24.52 17.63
CA LYS A 215 17.43 -25.89 17.58
C LYS A 215 17.66 -26.42 16.18
N LEU A 216 17.16 -25.73 15.16
CA LEU A 216 17.68 -25.90 13.82
C LEU A 216 19.14 -25.50 13.91
N VAL A 217 20.02 -26.49 13.98
CA VAL A 217 21.32 -26.36 13.33
C VAL A 217 20.95 -25.81 11.97
N GLN A 218 21.28 -24.54 11.71
CA GLN A 218 21.12 -24.00 10.37
C GLN A 218 21.74 -25.06 9.47
N PRO A 219 20.99 -25.69 8.52
CA PRO A 219 21.72 -26.33 7.46
C PRO A 219 22.59 -25.20 6.91
N GLU A 220 23.90 -25.37 6.89
CA GLU A 220 24.87 -24.44 6.32
C GLU A 220 24.61 -24.25 4.79
N GLN A 221 23.41 -24.52 4.30
CA GLN A 221 23.00 -24.61 2.91
C GLN A 221 22.22 -23.39 2.45
N GLY A 222 22.37 -22.24 3.14
CA GLY A 222 22.25 -20.94 2.48
C GLY A 222 23.50 -20.60 1.65
N PHE A 223 24.60 -21.32 1.89
CA PHE A 223 25.89 -21.06 1.24
C PHE A 223 26.11 -21.82 -0.07
N SER A 224 25.38 -22.91 -0.32
CA SER A 224 25.70 -23.82 -1.43
C SER A 224 25.57 -23.22 -2.84
N LEU A 225 24.60 -22.37 -3.16
CA LEU A 225 24.48 -21.86 -4.54
C LEU A 225 25.49 -20.77 -4.87
N VAL A 226 25.75 -19.85 -3.93
CA VAL A 226 26.69 -18.75 -4.14
C VAL A 226 28.11 -19.26 -4.06
N GLU A 227 28.45 -20.11 -3.07
CA GLU A 227 29.78 -20.71 -2.96
C GLU A 227 30.11 -21.60 -4.16
N ASN A 228 29.19 -22.48 -4.59
CA ASN A 228 29.42 -23.28 -5.80
C ASN A 228 29.65 -22.41 -7.06
N ILE A 229 28.99 -21.26 -7.17
CA ILE A 229 29.21 -20.31 -8.27
C ILE A 229 30.56 -19.61 -8.14
N CYS A 230 30.94 -19.21 -6.93
CA CYS A 230 32.22 -18.56 -6.67
C CYS A 230 33.40 -19.51 -6.84
N GLU A 231 33.28 -20.77 -6.39
CA GLU A 231 34.25 -21.85 -6.61
C GLU A 231 34.41 -22.15 -8.12
N LYS A 232 33.32 -22.24 -8.89
CA LYS A 232 33.40 -22.40 -10.36
C LYS A 232 34.08 -21.22 -11.06
N ILE A 233 33.90 -20.01 -10.53
CA ILE A 233 34.58 -18.81 -11.05
C ILE A 233 36.06 -18.81 -10.63
N GLU A 234 36.41 -19.38 -9.48
CA GLU A 234 37.79 -19.49 -8.97
C GLU A 234 38.59 -20.58 -9.70
N GLU A 235 37.99 -21.75 -9.95
CA GLU A 235 38.63 -22.86 -10.66
C GLU A 235 38.99 -22.51 -12.11
N ASP A 236 38.14 -21.72 -12.80
CA ASP A 236 38.27 -21.22 -14.20
C ASP A 236 39.20 -22.07 -15.11
N PRO A 237 38.92 -23.38 -15.29
CA PRO A 237 39.88 -24.30 -15.90
C PRO A 237 40.18 -23.97 -17.38
N GLU A 238 39.28 -23.24 -18.05
CA GLU A 238 39.41 -22.80 -19.44
C GLU A 238 39.86 -21.32 -19.58
N ASN A 239 40.20 -20.64 -18.46
CA ASN A 239 40.54 -19.20 -18.39
C ASN A 239 39.49 -18.28 -19.05
N LEU A 240 38.22 -18.70 -19.11
CA LEU A 240 37.16 -17.96 -19.80
C LEU A 240 36.77 -16.68 -19.04
N PHE A 241 36.79 -16.74 -17.71
CA PHE A 241 36.41 -15.62 -16.85
C PHE A 241 37.55 -14.62 -16.69
N LYS A 242 38.80 -15.10 -16.66
CA LYS A 242 40.00 -14.27 -16.61
C LYS A 242 40.28 -13.52 -17.93
N ASN A 243 39.94 -14.12 -19.08
CA ASN A 243 40.12 -13.49 -20.40
C ASN A 243 39.07 -12.41 -20.70
N ALA A 244 37.94 -12.39 -19.99
CA ALA A 244 36.96 -11.32 -20.11
C ALA A 244 37.35 -10.16 -19.19
N HIS A 245 37.95 -9.12 -19.77
CA HIS A 245 38.43 -7.96 -19.02
C HIS A 245 37.92 -6.63 -19.59
N ILE A 246 37.94 -5.59 -18.75
CA ILE A 246 37.67 -4.23 -19.20
C ILE A 246 38.79 -3.80 -20.16
N ARG A 247 38.45 -3.04 -21.20
CA ARG A 247 39.39 -2.64 -22.25
C ARG A 247 40.66 -2.02 -21.66
N ASP A 248 41.82 -2.49 -22.10
CA ASP A 248 43.15 -2.08 -21.64
C ASP A 248 43.43 -2.29 -20.14
N ARG A 249 42.62 -3.12 -19.46
CA ARG A 249 42.72 -3.42 -18.01
C ARG A 249 42.56 -4.93 -17.73
N PRO A 250 43.60 -5.74 -17.98
CA PRO A 250 43.57 -7.19 -17.72
C PRO A 250 43.49 -7.54 -16.23
N ASP A 251 43.85 -6.59 -15.36
CA ASP A 251 43.71 -6.65 -13.90
C ASP A 251 42.24 -6.61 -13.44
N ALA A 252 41.38 -5.87 -14.16
CA ALA A 252 39.94 -5.74 -13.90
C ALA A 252 39.13 -6.71 -14.79
N ASN A 253 39.34 -8.01 -14.59
CA ASN A 253 38.64 -9.07 -15.30
C ASN A 253 37.39 -9.56 -14.55
N PHE A 254 36.54 -10.33 -15.25
CA PHE A 254 35.27 -10.78 -14.69
C PHE A 254 35.47 -11.67 -13.47
N GLN A 255 36.50 -12.52 -13.47
CA GLN A 255 36.84 -13.37 -12.32
C GLN A 255 37.16 -12.52 -11.08
N THR A 256 38.08 -11.55 -11.19
CA THR A 256 38.49 -10.74 -10.03
C THR A 256 37.36 -9.88 -9.48
N ILE A 257 36.52 -9.32 -10.35
CA ILE A 257 35.35 -8.52 -9.95
C ILE A 257 34.25 -9.41 -9.34
N ALA A 258 34.00 -10.59 -9.91
CA ALA A 258 33.01 -11.51 -9.38
C ALA A 258 33.41 -12.10 -8.02
N LEU A 259 34.68 -12.48 -7.84
CA LEU A 259 35.20 -12.95 -6.55
C LEU A 259 35.18 -11.85 -5.49
N ALA A 260 35.47 -10.59 -5.85
CA ALA A 260 35.32 -9.47 -4.93
C ALA A 260 33.86 -9.28 -4.46
N ARG A 261 32.89 -9.49 -5.36
CA ARG A 261 31.45 -9.47 -5.03
C ARG A 261 31.04 -10.68 -4.18
N CYS A 262 31.61 -11.86 -4.44
CA CYS A 262 31.44 -13.06 -3.61
C CYS A 262 31.97 -12.85 -2.18
N ALA A 263 33.10 -12.15 -2.04
CA ALA A 263 33.69 -11.77 -0.76
C ALA A 263 32.95 -10.61 -0.06
N GLY A 264 31.80 -10.16 -0.59
CA GLY A 264 30.94 -9.15 0.03
C GLY A 264 31.32 -7.69 -0.22
N LYS A 265 32.32 -7.40 -1.07
CA LYS A 265 32.69 -6.02 -1.38
C LYS A 265 31.57 -5.28 -2.13
N SER A 266 31.35 -4.03 -1.77
CA SER A 266 30.45 -3.09 -2.44
C SER A 266 31.02 -2.63 -3.79
N TRP A 267 30.17 -2.06 -4.65
CA TRP A 267 30.62 -1.53 -5.95
C TRP A 267 31.54 -0.33 -5.78
N GLU A 268 31.34 0.44 -4.72
CA GLU A 268 32.14 1.59 -4.32
C GLU A 268 33.56 1.15 -3.95
N GLU A 269 33.73 0.08 -3.18
CA GLU A 269 35.03 -0.47 -2.80
C GLU A 269 35.78 -1.04 -4.02
N ILE A 270 35.09 -1.80 -4.87
CA ILE A 270 35.69 -2.35 -6.11
C ILE A 270 36.08 -1.22 -7.07
N SER A 271 35.27 -0.16 -7.15
CA SER A 271 35.56 1.04 -7.94
C SER A 271 36.83 1.75 -7.49
N LEU A 272 37.05 1.83 -6.17
CA LEU A 272 38.27 2.39 -5.58
C LEU A 272 39.48 1.49 -5.81
N ASP A 273 39.35 0.17 -5.59
CA ASP A 273 40.42 -0.82 -5.75
C ASP A 273 40.98 -0.83 -7.18
N PHE A 274 40.11 -0.77 -8.19
CA PHE A 274 40.51 -0.78 -9.60
C PHE A 274 40.65 0.62 -10.21
N ASN A 275 40.26 1.68 -9.50
CA ASN A 275 40.16 3.04 -10.01
C ASN A 275 39.35 3.12 -11.32
N ILE A 276 38.18 2.47 -11.34
CA ILE A 276 37.25 2.43 -12.49
C ILE A 276 35.90 2.92 -12.01
N SER A 277 35.19 3.73 -12.79
CA SER A 277 33.87 4.22 -12.39
C SER A 277 32.88 3.08 -12.16
N ILE A 278 32.04 3.22 -11.14
CA ILE A 278 30.97 2.27 -10.79
C ILE A 278 30.08 1.98 -12.01
N SER A 279 29.78 2.99 -12.83
CA SER A 279 28.98 2.85 -14.05
C SER A 279 29.63 1.90 -15.07
N THR A 280 30.96 1.98 -15.24
CA THR A 280 31.70 1.12 -16.16
C THR A 280 31.79 -0.31 -15.62
N LEU A 281 32.07 -0.48 -14.32
CA LEU A 281 32.12 -1.78 -13.65
C LEU A 281 30.78 -2.51 -13.71
N SER A 282 29.68 -1.82 -13.38
CA SER A 282 28.34 -2.40 -13.34
C SER A 282 27.88 -2.86 -14.72
N VAL A 283 28.07 -2.04 -15.76
CA VAL A 283 27.69 -2.39 -17.14
C VAL A 283 28.55 -3.55 -17.65
N PHE A 284 29.86 -3.55 -17.37
CA PHE A 284 30.74 -4.65 -17.73
C PHE A 284 30.33 -5.96 -17.05
N PHE A 285 30.09 -5.93 -15.74
CA PHE A 285 29.70 -7.10 -14.95
C PHE A 285 28.37 -7.68 -15.44
N GLN A 286 27.35 -6.85 -15.65
CA GLN A 286 26.06 -7.29 -16.17
C GLN A 286 26.16 -7.93 -17.57
N ARG A 287 27.02 -7.39 -18.45
CA ARG A 287 27.27 -7.97 -19.77
C ARG A 287 27.93 -9.34 -19.66
N CYS A 288 28.89 -9.50 -18.75
CA CYS A 288 29.56 -10.77 -18.52
C CYS A 288 28.62 -11.82 -17.88
N CYS A 289 27.79 -11.44 -16.91
CA CYS A 289 26.76 -12.34 -16.35
C CYS A 289 25.79 -12.85 -17.42
N LYS A 290 25.41 -12.00 -18.38
CA LYS A 290 24.57 -12.41 -19.53
C LYS A 290 25.32 -13.35 -20.47
N LYS A 291 26.60 -13.06 -20.74
CA LYS A 291 27.46 -13.85 -21.64
C LYS A 291 27.75 -15.25 -21.08
N PHE A 292 27.94 -15.35 -19.76
CA PHE A 292 28.35 -16.59 -19.08
C PHE A 292 27.19 -17.31 -18.39
N ARG A 293 25.94 -16.88 -18.65
CA ARG A 293 24.75 -17.43 -17.98
C ARG A 293 24.62 -18.94 -18.15
N SER A 294 24.91 -19.47 -19.35
CA SER A 294 24.85 -20.90 -19.65
C SER A 294 25.91 -21.72 -18.92
N GLN A 295 27.09 -21.13 -18.68
CA GLN A 295 28.22 -21.77 -18.01
C GLN A 295 28.08 -21.73 -16.48
N LEU A 296 27.36 -20.74 -15.95
CA LEU A 296 27.07 -20.60 -14.52
C LEU A 296 25.79 -21.34 -14.08
N SER A 297 24.96 -21.82 -15.02
CA SER A 297 23.70 -22.54 -14.74
C SER A 297 23.77 -24.06 -14.87
N GLN A 298 24.91 -24.60 -15.32
CA GLN A 298 25.27 -26.02 -15.25
C GLN A 298 26.04 -26.26 -13.95
#